data_AF-A0A916IXM3-F1
#
_entry.id   AF-A0A916IXM3-F1
#
_cell.length_a   1.000
_cell.length_b   1.000
_cell.length_c   1.000
_cell.angle_alpha   90.00
_cell.angle_beta   90.00
_cell.angle_gamma   90.00
#
_symmetry.space_group_name_H-M   'P 1'
#
loop_
_entity.id
_entity.type
_entity.pdbx_description
1 polymer ?
#
loop_
_entity_poly.entity_id
_entity_poly.type
_entity_poly.pdbx_seq_one_letter_code
_entity_poly.pdbx_strand_id
1 'polypeptide(L)'
;MNAATFAARRARLQYRYGTGKRFRLELQHLVRDAGAAMVIVGGKVVAYRMTTGEVVCIKKRFRDSSDAQVDMLGIQVANPSTRVPVRVYLCPYCKGWHLTSETRARAANQHNYEEVA
;
A
#
# COMPACT_ATOMS: atom_id res chain seq x y z
N MET A 1 8.82 15.30 -8.60
CA MET A 1 8.11 14.22 -9.34
C MET A 1 6.68 14.14 -8.84
N ASN A 2 5.67 13.97 -9.69
CA ASN A 2 4.27 13.85 -9.23
C ASN A 2 3.93 12.40 -8.82
N ALA A 3 2.77 12.21 -8.16
CA ALA A 3 2.36 10.91 -7.65
C ALA A 3 2.17 9.84 -8.75
N ALA A 4 1.62 10.22 -9.90
CA ALA A 4 1.38 9.29 -11.00
C ALA A 4 2.70 8.73 -11.58
N THR A 5 3.68 9.60 -11.83
CA THR A 5 5.01 9.20 -12.31
C THR A 5 5.73 8.35 -11.27
N PHE A 6 5.65 8.70 -9.98
CA PHE A 6 6.24 7.91 -8.90
C PHE A 6 5.61 6.51 -8.82
N ALA A 7 4.28 6.42 -8.83
CA ALA A 7 3.55 5.16 -8.81
C ALA A 7 3.92 4.26 -10.00
N ALA A 8 3.99 4.83 -11.21
CA ALA A 8 4.39 4.09 -12.41
C ALA A 8 5.85 3.60 -12.35
N ARG A 9 6.79 4.44 -11.90
CA ARG A 9 8.20 4.02 -11.73
C ARG A 9 8.32 2.91 -10.68
N ARG A 10 7.64 3.05 -9.54
CA ARG A 10 7.61 2.02 -8.49
C ARG A 10 7.04 0.70 -9.01
N ALA A 11 5.91 0.73 -9.74
CA ALA A 11 5.31 -0.46 -10.32
C ALA A 11 6.26 -1.18 -11.29
N ARG A 12 6.98 -0.42 -12.12
CA ARG A 12 8.01 -0.97 -13.01
C ARG A 12 9.18 -1.62 -12.25
N LEU A 13 9.65 -1.01 -11.16
CA LEU A 13 10.68 -1.61 -10.31
C LEU A 13 10.20 -2.92 -9.70
N GLN A 14 8.95 -2.96 -9.21
CA GLN A 14 8.38 -4.16 -8.62
C GLN A 14 8.19 -5.27 -9.65
N TYR A 15 7.74 -4.95 -10.87
CA TYR A 15 7.64 -5.91 -11.96
C TYR A 15 9.03 -6.47 -12.34
N ARG A 16 10.04 -5.61 -12.45
CA ARG A 16 11.39 -6.00 -12.89
C ARG A 16 12.16 -6.79 -11.83
N TYR A 17 12.04 -6.45 -10.55
CA TYR A 17 12.89 -6.99 -9.48
C TYR A 17 12.14 -7.75 -8.38
N GLY A 18 10.81 -7.88 -8.49
CA GLY A 18 9.96 -8.40 -7.43
C GLY A 18 10.02 -7.52 -6.18
N THR A 19 10.08 -8.13 -5.00
CA THR A 19 10.15 -7.44 -3.69
C THR A 19 11.46 -7.68 -2.93
N GLY A 20 12.52 -8.06 -3.66
CA GLY A 20 13.83 -8.45 -3.12
C GLY A 20 14.77 -7.28 -2.76
N LYS A 21 16.04 -7.59 -2.47
CA LYS A 21 17.07 -6.60 -2.08
C LYS A 21 17.25 -5.50 -3.14
N ARG A 22 17.34 -5.88 -4.42
CA ARG A 22 17.53 -4.92 -5.52
C ARG A 22 16.34 -3.97 -5.68
N PHE A 23 15.12 -4.47 -5.53
CA PHE A 23 13.92 -3.63 -5.50
C PHE A 23 14.00 -2.57 -4.40
N ARG A 24 14.42 -2.94 -3.19
CA ARG A 24 14.51 -2.00 -2.06
C ARG A 24 15.55 -0.90 -2.30
N LEU A 25 16.71 -1.26 -2.85
CA LEU A 25 17.75 -0.30 -3.19
C LEU A 25 17.26 0.71 -4.26
N GLU A 26 16.70 0.22 -5.36
CA GLU A 26 16.18 1.08 -6.43
C GLU A 26 15.00 1.93 -5.95
N LEU A 27 14.17 1.39 -5.05
CA LEU A 27 13.09 2.14 -4.43
C LEU A 27 13.63 3.26 -3.53
N GLN A 28 14.71 3.03 -2.78
CA GLN A 28 15.35 4.09 -1.99
C GLN A 28 15.86 5.23 -2.87
N HIS A 29 16.49 4.91 -4.01
CA HIS A 29 16.89 5.93 -4.99
C HIS A 29 15.68 6.68 -5.54
N LEU A 30 14.64 5.96 -5.95
CA LEU A 30 13.40 6.59 -6.45
C LEU A 30 12.75 7.52 -5.42
N VAL A 31 12.70 7.11 -4.15
CA VAL A 31 12.16 7.93 -3.04
C VAL A 31 12.99 9.19 -2.84
N ARG A 32 14.33 9.07 -2.84
CA ARG A 32 15.26 10.19 -2.75
C ARG A 32 15.10 11.16 -3.92
N ASP A 33 15.13 10.65 -5.14
CA ASP A 33 14.99 11.44 -6.38
C ASP A 33 13.65 12.17 -6.46
N ALA A 34 12.59 11.57 -5.93
CA ALA A 34 11.27 12.17 -5.90
C ALA A 34 11.10 13.22 -4.79
N GLY A 35 12.02 13.28 -3.82
CA GLY A 35 11.85 14.08 -2.60
C GLY A 35 10.68 13.59 -1.74
N ALA A 36 10.34 12.30 -1.82
CA ALA A 36 9.16 11.76 -1.15
C ALA A 36 9.44 11.42 0.32
N ALA A 37 8.48 11.75 1.20
CA ALA A 37 8.51 11.35 2.61
C ALA A 37 7.84 9.99 2.81
N MET A 38 8.37 9.16 3.70
CA MET A 38 7.74 7.88 4.07
C MET A 38 6.63 8.10 5.10
N VAL A 39 5.46 7.48 4.88
CA VAL A 39 4.37 7.42 5.87
C VAL A 39 4.48 6.09 6.60
N ILE A 40 4.69 6.15 7.91
CA ILE A 40 4.92 4.98 8.78
C ILE A 40 3.75 4.83 9.74
N VAL A 41 3.18 3.62 9.83
CA VAL A 41 2.11 3.26 10.78
C VAL A 41 2.50 1.94 11.44
N GLY A 42 2.50 1.88 12.78
CA GLY A 42 2.89 0.69 13.53
C GLY A 42 4.29 0.16 13.15
N GLY A 43 5.24 1.07 12.92
CA GLY A 43 6.62 0.74 12.53
C GLY A 43 6.79 0.25 11.08
N LYS A 44 5.73 0.25 10.26
CA LYS A 44 5.77 -0.19 8.86
C LYS A 44 5.52 0.98 7.92
N VAL A 45 6.32 1.10 6.86
CA VAL A 45 6.03 2.03 5.77
C VAL A 45 4.75 1.57 5.07
N VAL A 46 3.75 2.44 4.96
CA VAL A 46 2.46 2.15 4.32
C VAL A 46 2.25 2.95 3.02
N ALA A 47 2.89 4.11 2.91
CA ALA A 47 2.78 4.98 1.75
C ALA A 47 3.98 5.95 1.63
N TYR A 48 4.03 6.66 0.52
CA TYR A 48 4.97 7.75 0.25
C TYR A 48 4.19 9.02 -0.04
N ARG A 49 4.52 10.11 0.67
CA ARG A 49 3.96 11.44 0.46
C ARG A 49 4.88 12.23 -0.46
N MET A 50 4.35 12.68 -1.59
CA MET A 50 5.07 13.50 -2.55
C MET A 50 5.21 14.93 -2.03
N THR A 51 6.13 15.71 -2.61
CA THR A 51 6.29 17.14 -2.30
C THR A 51 5.05 17.97 -2.64
N THR A 52 4.20 17.49 -3.56
CA THR A 52 2.90 18.07 -3.90
C THR A 52 1.81 17.79 -2.86
N GLY A 53 2.09 17.00 -1.82
CA GLY A 53 1.11 16.55 -0.82
C GLY A 53 0.34 15.28 -1.21
N GLU A 54 0.38 14.88 -2.48
CA GLU A 54 -0.24 13.64 -2.95
C GLU A 54 0.39 12.39 -2.32
N VAL A 55 -0.40 11.34 -2.10
CA VAL A 55 0.06 10.12 -1.44
C VAL A 55 -0.01 8.89 -2.35
N VAL A 56 1.10 8.16 -2.44
CA VAL A 56 1.20 6.88 -3.15
C VAL A 56 1.36 5.74 -2.15
N CYS A 57 0.33 4.89 -2.02
CA CYS A 57 0.37 3.72 -1.14
C CYS A 57 1.23 2.58 -1.70
N ILE A 58 1.76 1.75 -0.79
CA ILE A 58 2.50 0.54 -1.16
C ILE A 58 1.55 -0.54 -1.71
N LYS A 59 0.39 -0.70 -1.05
CA LYS A 59 -0.65 -1.66 -1.48
C LYS A 59 -1.25 -1.24 -2.82
N LYS A 60 -1.69 -2.22 -3.63
CA LYS A 60 -2.43 -1.99 -4.88
C LYS A 60 -3.64 -1.12 -4.58
N ARG A 61 -3.75 0.02 -5.27
CA ARG A 61 -4.86 0.98 -5.17
C ARG A 61 -5.90 0.62 -6.21
N PHE A 62 -7.15 0.53 -5.80
CA PHE A 62 -8.31 0.42 -6.68
C PHE A 62 -9.06 1.74 -6.66
N ARG A 63 -9.61 2.11 -7.83
CA ARG A 63 -10.46 3.29 -7.96
C ARG A 63 -11.79 3.06 -7.26
N ASP A 64 -12.36 1.88 -7.47
CA ASP A 64 -13.72 1.54 -7.06
C ASP A 64 -13.73 0.36 -6.07
N SER A 65 -14.73 0.36 -5.18
CA SER A 65 -14.87 -0.69 -4.16
C SER A 65 -15.22 -2.05 -4.77
N SER A 66 -15.99 -2.05 -5.86
CA SER A 66 -16.39 -3.24 -6.61
C SER A 66 -15.17 -3.95 -7.19
N ASP A 67 -14.28 -3.22 -7.85
CA ASP A 67 -13.06 -3.79 -8.45
C ASP A 67 -12.16 -4.42 -7.40
N ALA A 68 -12.05 -3.76 -6.24
CA ALA A 68 -11.31 -4.31 -5.11
C ALA A 68 -11.96 -5.60 -4.57
N GLN A 69 -13.28 -5.67 -4.51
CA GLN A 69 -13.99 -6.88 -4.07
C GLN A 69 -13.80 -8.03 -5.06
N VAL A 70 -13.89 -7.77 -6.36
CA VAL A 70 -13.66 -8.78 -7.41
C VAL A 70 -12.24 -9.34 -7.32
N ASP A 71 -11.21 -8.47 -7.23
CA ASP A 71 -9.81 -8.89 -7.11
C ASP A 71 -9.57 -9.70 -5.82
N MET A 72 -10.20 -9.30 -4.71
CA MET A 72 -10.14 -10.02 -3.45
C MET A 72 -10.70 -11.44 -3.57
N LEU A 73 -11.90 -11.59 -4.12
CA LEU A 73 -12.54 -12.89 -4.33
C LEU A 73 -11.69 -13.77 -5.26
N GLY A 74 -11.14 -13.19 -6.34
CA GLY A 74 -10.22 -13.90 -7.23
C GLY A 74 -8.99 -14.44 -6.50
N ILE A 75 -8.38 -13.65 -5.62
CA ILE A 75 -7.24 -14.10 -4.81
C ILE A 75 -7.64 -15.22 -3.85
N GLN A 76 -8.80 -15.11 -3.20
CA GLN A 76 -9.30 -16.12 -2.26
C GLN A 76 -9.60 -17.46 -2.94
N VAL A 77 -10.19 -17.42 -4.14
CA VAL A 77 -10.46 -18.63 -4.93
C VAL A 77 -9.16 -19.26 -5.42
N ALA A 78 -8.21 -18.45 -5.90
CA ALA A 78 -6.93 -18.93 -6.42
C ALA A 78 -5.99 -19.47 -5.33
N ASN A 79 -6.14 -19.04 -4.08
CA ASN A 79 -5.26 -19.40 -2.98
C ASN A 79 -6.07 -19.80 -1.73
N PRO A 80 -6.17 -21.09 -1.38
CA PRO A 80 -6.86 -21.55 -0.17
C PRO A 80 -6.08 -21.27 1.13
N SER A 81 -5.07 -20.38 1.10
CA SER A 81 -4.24 -20.04 2.26
C SER A 81 -4.99 -19.12 3.24
N THR A 82 -4.73 -19.27 4.53
CA THR A 82 -5.23 -18.35 5.57
C THR A 82 -4.61 -16.94 5.53
N ARG A 83 -3.62 -16.71 4.65
CA ARG A 83 -2.92 -15.42 4.50
C ARG A 83 -3.35 -14.62 3.27
N VAL A 84 -4.57 -14.83 2.78
CA VAL A 84 -5.17 -14.03 1.70
C VAL A 84 -5.92 -12.82 2.25
N PRO A 85 -6.15 -11.77 1.43
CA PRO A 85 -7.00 -10.67 1.85
C PRO A 85 -8.45 -11.14 2.11
N VAL A 86 -9.05 -10.65 3.19
CA VAL A 86 -10.43 -10.98 3.63
C VAL A 86 -11.35 -9.77 3.65
N ARG A 87 -10.79 -8.58 3.43
CA ARG A 87 -11.55 -7.33 3.49
C ARG A 87 -11.01 -6.26 2.54
N VAL A 88 -11.94 -5.47 2.03
CA VAL A 88 -11.70 -4.22 1.30
C VAL A 88 -11.87 -3.03 2.26
N TYR A 89 -11.00 -2.02 2.16
CA TYR A 89 -11.11 -0.79 2.96
C TYR A 89 -10.72 0.45 2.17
N LEU A 90 -11.33 1.59 2.52
CA LEU A 90 -10.95 2.89 2.01
C LEU A 90 -9.73 3.39 2.78
N CYS A 91 -8.63 3.70 2.08
CA CYS A 91 -7.43 4.20 2.72
C CYS A 91 -7.59 5.68 3.11
N PRO A 92 -7.28 6.06 4.36
CA PRO A 92 -7.44 7.44 4.83
C PRO A 92 -6.46 8.40 4.13
N TYR A 93 -5.34 7.89 3.61
CA TYR A 93 -4.27 8.70 3.02
C TYR A 93 -4.45 8.97 1.51
N CYS A 94 -4.65 7.93 0.70
CA CYS A 94 -4.74 8.07 -0.76
C CYS A 94 -6.18 8.13 -1.29
N LYS A 95 -7.17 8.00 -0.40
CA LYS A 95 -8.61 7.96 -0.71
C LYS A 95 -9.02 6.89 -1.73
N GLY A 96 -8.17 5.89 -1.97
CA GLY A 96 -8.45 4.73 -2.81
C GLY A 96 -8.78 3.48 -1.99
N TRP A 97 -9.29 2.47 -2.67
CA TRP A 97 -9.63 1.20 -2.05
C TRP A 97 -8.42 0.26 -2.05
N HIS A 98 -8.30 -0.53 -0.98
CA HIS A 98 -7.19 -1.47 -0.79
C HIS A 98 -7.68 -2.77 -0.14
N LEU A 99 -6.88 -3.82 -0.30
CA LEU A 99 -7.13 -5.12 0.30
C LEU A 99 -6.35 -5.28 1.62
N THR A 100 -6.93 -6.03 2.55
CA THR A 100 -6.25 -6.43 3.79
C THR A 100 -6.66 -7.84 4.22
N SER A 101 -5.72 -8.59 4.79
CA SER A 101 -5.96 -9.88 5.44
C SER A 101 -6.42 -9.74 6.89
N GLU A 102 -6.51 -8.51 7.39
CA GLU A 102 -6.99 -8.24 8.75
C GLU A 102 -8.52 -8.22 8.82
N THR A 103 -9.04 -9.03 9.75
CA THR A 103 -10.46 -9.01 10.12
C THR A 103 -10.80 -7.71 10.86
N ARG A 104 -12.09 -7.33 10.85
CA ARG A 104 -12.56 -6.12 11.56
C ARG A 104 -12.19 -6.13 13.06
N ALA A 105 -12.30 -7.29 13.71
CA ALA A 105 -11.92 -7.47 15.11
C ALA A 105 -10.44 -7.18 15.39
N ARG A 106 -9.53 -7.54 14.47
CA ARG A 106 -8.09 -7.28 14.62
C ARG A 106 -7.72 -5.83 14.28
N ALA A 107 -8.38 -5.23 13.31
CA ALA A 107 -8.14 -3.83 12.93
C ALA A 107 -8.51 -2.85 14.06
N ALA A 108 -9.61 -3.11 14.78
CA ALA A 108 -10.04 -2.29 15.91
C ALA A 108 -9.00 -2.23 17.04
N ASN A 109 -8.22 -3.30 17.26
CA ASN A 109 -7.20 -3.35 18.31
C ASN A 109 -5.90 -2.61 17.97
N GLN A 110 -5.64 -2.27 16.70
CA GLN A 110 -4.38 -1.61 16.30
C GLN A 110 -4.49 -0.07 16.21
N HIS A 111 -5.71 0.47 16.09
CA HIS A 111 -5.94 1.91 16.10
C HIS A 111 -5.90 2.54 17.50
N ASN A 112 -5.83 1.75 18.57
CA ASN A 112 -5.72 2.22 19.96
C ASN A 112 -4.30 2.60 20.41
N TYR A 113 -3.34 2.72 19.47
CA TYR A 113 -1.94 3.09 19.78
C TYR A 113 -1.53 4.48 19.25
N GLU A 114 -2.48 5.31 18.82
CA GLU A 114 -2.24 6.70 18.42
C GLU A 114 -2.48 7.69 19.58
N GLU A 115 -1.91 7.44 20.76
CA GLU A 115 -1.67 8.47 21.79
C GLU A 115 -0.42 8.10 22.59
N VAL A 116 0.76 8.42 22.06
CA VAL A 116 1.92 8.72 22.91
C VAL A 116 2.60 9.95 22.31
N ALA A 117 2.68 10.98 23.16
CA ALA A 117 3.10 12.35 22.91
C ALA A 117 4.48 12.50 22.25
#